data_AF-A0A970GCL4-F1
#
_entry.id   AF-A0A970GCL4-F1
#
_cell.length_a   1.000
_cell.length_b   1.000
_cell.length_c   1.000
_cell.angle_alpha   90.00
_cell.angle_beta   90.00
_cell.angle_gamma   90.00
#
_symmetry.space_group_name_H-M   'P 1'
#
loop_
_entity.id
_entity.type
_entity.pdbx_description
1 polymer ?
#
loop_
_entity_poly.entity_id
_entity_poly.type
_entity_poly.pdbx_seq_one_letter_code
_entity_poly.pdbx_strand_id
1 'polypeptide(L)' 'NRVASRCLQLFGGYGYCSEYEISRLFVDARVQTIYAGTSEIMKLIISRGLGLK' A
#
# COMPACT_ATOMS: atom_id res chain seq x y z
N ASN A 1 1.48 1.74 -2.25
CA ASN A 1 1.99 2.29 -0.97
C ASN A 1 3.46 2.80 -0.98
N ARG A 2 4.19 2.82 -2.11
CA ARG A 2 5.62 3.24 -2.14
C ARG A 2 5.86 4.68 -1.65
N VAL A 3 4.98 5.62 -2.00
CA VAL A 3 5.11 7.03 -1.61
C VAL A 3 4.99 7.19 -0.10
N ALA A 4 3.92 6.66 0.50
CA ALA A 4 3.71 6.71 1.95
C ALA A 4 4.87 6.07 2.73
N SER A 5 5.42 4.94 2.24
CA SER A 5 6.60 4.32 2.86
C SER A 5 7.84 5.21 2.79
N ARG A 6 8.08 5.90 1.67
CA ARG A 6 9.21 6.82 1.53
C ARG A 6 9.04 8.07 2.39
N CYS A 7 7.83 8.61 2.45
CA CYS A 7 7.51 9.72 3.35
C CYS A 7 7.75 9.33 4.80
N LEU A 8 7.27 8.16 5.24
CA LEU A 8 7.55 7.64 6.59
C LEU A 8 9.04 7.54 6.88
N GLN A 9 9.83 7.03 5.92
CA GLN A 9 11.29 6.93 6.06
C GLN A 9 11.96 8.30 6.28
N LEU A 10 11.46 9.38 5.65
CA LEU A 10 11.99 10.73 5.82
C LEU A 10 11.71 11.31 7.22
N PHE A 11 10.58 10.95 7.83
CA PHE A 11 10.24 11.34 9.20
C PHE A 11 10.98 10.50 10.26
N GLY A 12 11.65 9.42 9.86
CA GLY A 12 12.39 8.54 10.76
C GLY A 12 11.50 7.90 11.83
N GLY A 13 12.07 7.64 13.01
CA GLY A 13 11.34 7.01 14.12
C GLY A 13 10.13 7.82 14.60
N TYR A 14 10.21 9.14 14.57
CA TYR A 14 9.10 10.03 14.94
C TYR A 14 7.89 9.90 14.02
N GLY A 15 8.10 9.59 12.74
CA GLY A 15 7.01 9.33 11.79
C GLY A 15 6.17 8.10 12.14
N TYR A 16 6.67 7.20 12.99
CA TYR A 16 5.94 6.04 13.45
C TYR A 16 5.05 6.33 14.68
N CYS A 17 5.18 7.52 15.27
CA CYS A 17 4.39 7.95 16.41
C CYS A 17 3.04 8.51 15.94
N SER A 18 1.97 8.25 16.69
CA SER A 18 0.59 8.59 16.31
C SER A 18 0.30 10.10 16.24
N GLU A 19 1.21 10.91 16.77
CA GLU A 19 1.20 12.37 16.76
C GLU A 19 1.43 12.95 15.36
N TYR A 20 2.10 12.19 14.47
CA TYR A 20 2.31 12.58 13.08
C TYR A 20 1.33 11.87 12.16
N GLU A 21 0.67 12.64 11.30
CA GLU A 21 -0.32 12.14 10.33
C GLU A 21 0.23 11.05 9.39
N ILE A 22 1.54 11.09 9.11
CA ILE A 22 2.21 10.11 8.24
C ILE A 22 2.07 8.66 8.74
N SER A 23 1.97 8.45 10.06
CA SER A 23 1.75 7.12 10.64
C SER A 23 0.41 6.52 10.17
N ARG A 24 -0.66 7.30 10.21
CA ARG A 24 -2.00 6.91 9.75
C ARG A 24 -2.02 6.72 8.24
N LEU A 25 -1.48 7.67 7.47
CA LEU A 25 -1.41 7.58 6.01
C LEU A 25 -0.63 6.35 5.54
N PHE A 26 0.42 5.96 6.26
CA PHE A 26 1.14 4.72 5.98
C PHE A 26 0.24 3.50 6.16
N VAL A 27 -0.49 3.39 7.28
CA VAL A 27 -1.41 2.26 7.55
C VAL A 27 -2.53 2.20 6.52
N ASP A 28 -3.16 3.33 6.21
CA ASP A 28 -4.24 3.41 5.22
C ASP A 28 -3.74 3.04 3.82
N ALA A 29 -2.52 3.43 3.46
CA ALA A 29 -1.91 3.01 2.19
C ALA A 29 -1.59 1.51 2.16
N ARG A 30 -1.32 0.86 3.30
CA ARG A 30 -1.00 -0.58 3.33
C ARG A 30 -2.22 -1.45 3.07
N VAL A 31 -3.42 -1.07 3.50
CA VAL A 31 -4.63 -1.88 3.27
C VAL A 31 -5.06 -1.91 1.79
N GLN A 32 -4.63 -0.94 0.98
CA GLN A 32 -4.92 -0.85 -0.46
C GLN A 32 -4.52 -2.08 -1.27
N THR A 33 -3.53 -2.84 -0.82
CA THR A 33 -3.10 -4.04 -1.55
C THR A 33 -3.95 -5.27 -1.26
N ILE A 34 -4.96 -5.15 -0.40
CA ILE A 34 -5.77 -6.25 0.14
C ILE A 34 -7.26 -6.01 -0.09
N TYR A 35 -7.77 -4.81 0.23
CA TYR A 35 -9.20 -4.54 0.08
C TYR A 35 -9.62 -4.66 -1.39
N ALA A 36 -10.88 -5.06 -1.63
CA ALA A 36 -11.44 -5.27 -2.96
C ALA A 36 -10.66 -6.23 -3.88
N GLY A 37 -9.82 -7.10 -3.30
CA GLY A 37 -9.00 -8.07 -4.01
C GLY A 37 -7.52 -7.80 -3.82
N THR A 38 -6.76 -8.84 -3.48
CA THR A 38 -5.31 -8.68 -3.32
C THR A 38 -4.66 -8.32 -4.64
N SER A 39 -3.46 -7.73 -4.58
CA SER A 39 -2.68 -7.42 -5.78
C SER A 39 -2.48 -8.64 -6.70
N GLU A 40 -2.36 -9.83 -6.12
CA GLU A 40 -2.24 -11.12 -6.80
C GLU A 40 -3.52 -11.49 -7.55
N ILE A 41 -4.68 -11.33 -6.93
CA ILE A 41 -5.97 -11.58 -7.58
C ILE A 41 -6.21 -10.59 -8.72
N MET A 42 -5.88 -9.32 -8.52
CA MET A 42 -5.97 -8.31 -9.58
C MET A 42 -5.05 -8.65 -10.77
N LYS A 43 -3.81 -9.09 -10.50
CA LYS A 43 -2.88 -9.58 -11.54
C LYS A 43 -3.46 -10.79 -12.30
N LEU A 44 -4.11 -11.72 -11.61
CA LEU A 44 -4.75 -12.89 -12.21
C LEU A 44 -5.97 -12.54 -13.06
N ILE A 45 -6.81 -11.59 -12.63
CA ILE A 45 -7.92 -11.07 -13.44
C ILE A 45 -7.40 -10.43 -14.73
N ILE A 46 -6.34 -9.61 -14.63
CA ILE A 46 -5.70 -8.99 -15.80
C ILE A 46 -5.10 -10.05 -16.73
N SER A 47 -4.40 -11.07 -16.19
CA SER A 47 -3.85 -12.19 -16.97
C SER A 47 -4.92 -12.84 -17.83
N ARG A 48 -6.03 -13.26 -17.21
CA ARG A 48 -7.18 -13.86 -17.89
C ARG A 48 -7.78 -12.96 -18.96
N GLY A 49 -7.90 -11.65 -18.69
CA GLY A 49 -8.39 -10.66 -19.65
C GLY A 49 -7.48 -10.50 -20.88
N LEU A 50 -6.19 -10.77 -20.74
CA LEU A 50 -5.21 -10.74 -21.84
C LEU A 50 -5.09 -12.08 -22.58
N GLY A 51 -5.84 -13.11 -22.20
CA GLY A 51 -5.70 -14.47 -22.75
C GLY A 51 -4.41 -15.17 -22.32
N LEU A 52 -3.69 -14.58 -21.37
CA LEU A 52 -2.63 -15.24 -20.63
C LEU A 52 -3.33 -16.06 -19.52
N LYS A 53 -2.80 -17.23 -19.15
CA LYS A 53 -3.46 -18.21 -18.26
C LYS A 53 -4.22 -17.58 -17.08
#